data_AF-A0A1G9DWD9-F1
#
_entry.id   AF-A0A1G9DWD9-F1
#
_cell.length_a   1.000
_cell.length_b   1.000
_cell.length_c   1.000
_cell.angle_alpha   90.00
_cell.angle_beta   90.00
_cell.angle_gamma   90.00
#
_symmetry.space_group_name_H-M   'P 1'
#
loop_
_entity.id
_entity.type
_entity.pdbx_description
1 polymer ?
#
loop_
_entity_poly.entity_id
_entity_poly.type
_entity_poly.pdbx_seq_one_letter_code
_entity_poly.pdbx_strand_id
1 'polypeptide(L)'
;MKVGFVMLVHEALDRAQQVARHWARQGAPVVIHVDRRVAAADFQRLKDALSDLEQVRFARRFRCEWGTWSLVQASQAGSELMLETFPEVTHVYLASGSCLPLRPLSDLEAYLAAHPGIDFIESVTTEDVPWTVGGLDQERFTLRFPFSWKRHRRLFDGYVRLQRRLGLRRRIPEGLTPHLGSQWWCLTRETLTAILTDPRRSEFDRYFAKVWIPDEGYYQTLARLHSRQIESRSLTLSKFDFQGKPHIFYDDHLQLLRRSDCFVARKIWPHAHRLYDAFLDPSNAIMTGAEPNPGKIDRVFAKAVERRTRGRPGLYMQSRFPNPGWENGKTCAPYSVFEGFAELFEDFEEWLARLTGARVHGHLYAPERAEFTGRQPIYTGGLSDNAKLRDYNPQAFLTSLIWNTRGEHQAFQFGPRDNQTIGEFFATDSNAQVWVITGAWAVPLFRSRRDFAELRKEAARLQKIEAAHLDVLRSPHRKARVRIWTMADFVEAPMEPLQAIVDEIGARGAKRLTEVPRMVDLTGFGSFLQRLKNAGMKPHLMGDFPVGDGAGAGSRTPSPRPNAAGMR
;
A
#
# COMPACT_ATOMS: atom_id res chain seq x y z
N MET A 1 -25.48 -1.36 34.96
CA MET A 1 -25.85 -2.72 34.52
C MET A 1 -24.68 -3.63 34.80
N LYS A 2 -24.85 -4.95 34.68
CA LYS A 2 -23.76 -5.90 34.83
C LYS A 2 -23.49 -6.62 33.51
N VAL A 3 -22.29 -7.14 33.30
CA VAL A 3 -21.92 -7.86 32.08
C VAL A 3 -21.25 -9.19 32.40
N GLY A 4 -21.67 -10.25 31.71
CA GLY A 4 -21.09 -11.58 31.82
C GLY A 4 -20.22 -11.91 30.60
N PHE A 5 -19.03 -12.50 30.82
CA PHE A 5 -18.13 -12.89 29.73
C PHE A 5 -18.19 -14.39 29.45
N VAL A 6 -18.41 -14.77 28.19
CA VAL A 6 -18.24 -16.15 27.71
C VAL A 6 -16.90 -16.23 26.98
N MET A 7 -15.96 -17.00 27.51
CA MET A 7 -14.59 -17.11 26.97
C MET A 7 -14.36 -18.44 26.25
N LEU A 8 -13.99 -18.39 24.96
CA LEU A 8 -13.58 -19.55 24.17
C LEU A 8 -12.05 -19.71 24.20
N VAL A 9 -11.55 -20.80 24.79
CA VAL A 9 -10.11 -21.00 25.08
C VAL A 9 -9.61 -22.34 24.53
N HIS A 10 -8.40 -22.34 23.93
CA HIS A 10 -7.76 -23.55 23.40
C HIS A 10 -6.22 -23.55 23.45
N GLU A 11 -5.60 -22.41 23.75
CA GLU A 11 -4.15 -22.19 23.83
C GLU A 11 -3.86 -21.06 24.85
N ALA A 12 -2.61 -20.87 25.26
CA ALA A 12 -2.17 -19.81 26.19
C ALA A 12 -3.06 -19.68 27.44
N LEU A 13 -3.26 -20.81 28.13
CA LEU A 13 -4.22 -20.92 29.25
C LEU A 13 -3.86 -19.99 30.42
N ASP A 14 -2.57 -19.70 30.61
CA ASP A 14 -2.03 -18.72 31.56
C ASP A 14 -2.54 -17.30 31.29
N ARG A 15 -2.60 -16.88 30.02
CA ARG A 15 -3.16 -15.57 29.64
C ARG A 15 -4.68 -15.55 29.72
N ALA A 16 -5.34 -16.64 29.33
CA ALA A 16 -6.78 -16.77 29.51
C ALA A 16 -7.17 -16.71 31.01
N GLN A 17 -6.37 -17.35 31.88
CA GLN A 17 -6.51 -17.29 33.34
C GLN A 17 -6.36 -15.86 33.87
N GLN A 18 -5.30 -15.14 33.46
CA GLN A 18 -5.05 -13.75 33.87
C GLN A 18 -6.23 -12.84 33.52
N VAL A 19 -6.74 -12.92 32.28
CA VAL A 19 -7.87 -12.11 31.82
C VAL A 19 -9.18 -12.47 32.53
N ALA A 20 -9.50 -13.78 32.66
CA ALA A 20 -10.68 -14.24 33.39
C ALA A 20 -10.67 -13.78 34.86
N ARG A 21 -9.51 -13.89 35.53
CA ARG A 21 -9.30 -13.43 36.90
C ARG A 21 -9.42 -11.91 37.04
N HIS A 22 -8.94 -11.14 36.07
CA HIS A 22 -9.06 -9.68 36.07
C HIS A 22 -10.53 -9.23 35.98
N TRP A 23 -11.35 -9.86 35.14
CA TRP A 23 -12.80 -9.58 35.08
C TRP A 23 -13.54 -10.06 36.33
N ALA A 24 -13.29 -11.30 36.79
CA ALA A 24 -13.94 -11.85 37.98
C ALA A 24 -13.66 -11.02 39.26
N ARG A 25 -12.42 -10.55 39.45
CA ARG A 25 -12.04 -9.67 40.57
C ARG A 25 -12.71 -8.29 40.54
N GLN A 26 -13.21 -7.85 39.38
CA GLN A 26 -14.04 -6.64 39.25
C GLN A 26 -15.55 -6.93 39.36
N GLY A 27 -15.94 -8.18 39.63
CA GLY A 27 -17.34 -8.60 39.88
C GLY A 27 -18.08 -9.19 38.67
N ALA A 28 -17.46 -9.22 37.48
CA ALA A 28 -18.09 -9.80 36.29
C ALA A 28 -18.13 -11.34 36.34
N PRO A 29 -19.26 -11.98 36.04
CA PRO A 29 -19.34 -13.41 35.82
C PRO A 29 -18.54 -13.83 34.59
N VAL A 30 -17.83 -14.96 34.69
CA VAL A 30 -17.02 -15.49 33.58
C VAL A 30 -17.29 -16.98 33.39
N VAL A 31 -17.84 -17.34 32.23
CA VAL A 31 -18.01 -18.73 31.81
C VAL A 31 -16.95 -19.10 30.79
N ILE A 32 -16.11 -20.07 31.11
CA ILE A 32 -14.99 -20.49 30.27
C ILE A 32 -15.30 -21.82 29.59
N HIS A 33 -15.30 -21.82 28.25
CA HIS A 33 -15.20 -23.02 27.44
C HIS A 33 -13.72 -23.32 27.14
N VAL A 34 -13.30 -24.56 27.37
CA VAL A 34 -11.95 -25.04 27.02
C VAL A 34 -12.06 -26.18 26.03
N ASP A 35 -11.47 -26.02 24.84
CA ASP A 35 -11.50 -27.02 23.76
C ASP A 35 -11.11 -28.40 24.30
N ARG A 36 -11.88 -29.43 23.93
CA ARG A 36 -11.64 -30.84 24.30
C ARG A 36 -10.30 -31.38 23.80
N ARG A 37 -9.61 -30.69 22.87
CA ARG A 37 -8.22 -30.98 22.45
C ARG A 37 -7.17 -30.63 23.51
N VAL A 38 -7.44 -29.69 24.42
CA VAL A 38 -6.54 -29.32 25.52
C VAL A 38 -6.38 -30.52 26.47
N ALA A 39 -5.16 -30.84 26.88
CA ALA A 39 -4.88 -31.98 27.74
C ALA A 39 -5.65 -31.90 29.07
N ALA A 40 -6.03 -33.05 29.62
CA ALA A 40 -6.82 -33.09 30.85
C ALA A 40 -6.10 -32.44 32.04
N ALA A 41 -4.78 -32.64 32.15
CA ALA A 41 -3.94 -32.00 33.17
C ALA A 41 -3.90 -30.47 33.03
N ASP A 42 -3.79 -29.94 31.81
CA ASP A 42 -3.76 -28.49 31.57
C ASP A 42 -5.10 -27.83 31.88
N PHE A 43 -6.20 -28.50 31.51
CA PHE A 43 -7.55 -28.08 31.86
C PHE A 43 -7.77 -28.10 33.38
N GLN A 44 -7.32 -29.14 34.08
CA GLN A 44 -7.45 -29.23 35.54
C GLN A 44 -6.63 -28.13 36.23
N ARG A 45 -5.37 -27.91 35.81
CA ARG A 45 -4.55 -26.79 36.31
C ARG A 45 -5.23 -25.43 36.13
N LEU A 46 -5.89 -25.18 34.99
CA LEU A 46 -6.66 -23.95 34.77
C LEU A 46 -7.88 -23.83 35.70
N LYS A 47 -8.58 -24.94 35.98
CA LYS A 47 -9.69 -24.97 36.94
C LYS A 47 -9.21 -24.66 38.35
N ASP A 48 -8.16 -25.34 38.80
CA ASP A 48 -7.60 -25.19 40.15
C ASP A 48 -7.06 -23.76 40.35
N ALA A 49 -6.42 -23.19 39.32
CA ALA A 49 -5.88 -21.83 39.36
C ALA A 49 -6.94 -20.70 39.23
N LEU A 50 -8.23 -21.05 39.22
CA LEU A 50 -9.38 -20.14 39.25
C LEU A 50 -10.47 -20.58 40.26
N SER A 51 -10.22 -21.62 41.08
CA SER A 51 -11.24 -22.17 41.99
C SER A 51 -11.55 -21.27 43.20
N ASP A 52 -10.71 -20.27 43.46
CA ASP A 52 -10.92 -19.20 44.45
C ASP A 52 -11.91 -18.12 43.98
N LEU A 53 -12.41 -18.19 42.74
CA LEU A 53 -13.27 -17.18 42.15
C LEU A 53 -14.70 -17.70 41.95
N GLU A 54 -15.59 -17.36 42.88
CA GLU A 54 -17.00 -17.78 42.83
C GLU A 54 -17.77 -17.30 41.59
N GLN A 55 -17.28 -16.28 40.88
CA GLN A 55 -17.88 -15.78 39.64
C GLN A 55 -17.46 -16.58 38.39
N VAL A 56 -16.52 -17.52 38.52
CA VAL A 56 -15.99 -18.32 37.40
C VAL A 56 -16.72 -19.67 37.30
N ARG A 57 -17.17 -20.04 36.09
CA ARG A 57 -17.74 -21.35 35.78
C ARG A 57 -17.10 -21.92 34.51
N PHE A 58 -17.16 -23.25 34.37
CA PHE A 58 -16.61 -23.94 33.20
C PHE A 58 -17.71 -24.64 32.41
N ALA A 59 -17.85 -24.29 31.14
CA ALA A 59 -18.85 -24.85 30.25
C ALA A 59 -18.50 -26.27 29.77
N ARG A 60 -19.50 -26.99 29.23
CA ARG A 60 -19.29 -28.29 28.60
C ARG A 60 -18.25 -28.20 27.48
N ARG A 61 -17.23 -29.05 27.54
CA ARG A 61 -16.12 -29.06 26.57
C ARG A 61 -16.50 -29.73 25.25
N PHE A 62 -16.23 -29.03 24.15
CA PHE A 62 -16.41 -29.53 22.78
C PHE A 62 -15.06 -29.54 22.05
N ARG A 63 -14.89 -30.45 21.08
CA ARG A 63 -13.69 -30.48 20.23
C ARG A 63 -13.89 -29.47 19.11
N CYS A 64 -13.31 -28.29 19.23
CA CYS A 64 -13.55 -27.22 18.25
C CYS A 64 -12.66 -27.40 17.01
N GLU A 65 -13.11 -26.88 15.87
CA GLU A 65 -12.33 -26.77 14.64
C GLU A 65 -12.76 -25.52 13.86
N TRP A 66 -11.78 -24.77 13.35
CA TRP A 66 -12.03 -23.49 12.66
C TRP A 66 -12.99 -23.63 11.48
N GLY A 67 -13.97 -22.74 11.39
CA GLY A 67 -14.95 -22.69 10.32
C GLY A 67 -16.02 -23.79 10.37
N THR A 68 -16.24 -24.40 11.54
CA THR A 68 -17.20 -25.50 11.74
C THR A 68 -18.17 -25.21 12.89
N TRP A 69 -19.32 -25.90 12.88
CA TRP A 69 -20.39 -25.83 13.89
C TRP A 69 -19.92 -25.91 15.35
N SER A 70 -18.82 -26.63 15.61
CA SER A 70 -18.28 -26.84 16.95
C SER A 70 -17.91 -25.56 17.71
N LEU A 71 -17.69 -24.43 17.02
CA LEU A 71 -17.50 -23.12 17.63
C LEU A 71 -18.83 -22.51 18.13
N VAL A 72 -19.92 -22.67 17.37
CA VAL A 72 -21.26 -22.24 17.80
C VAL A 72 -21.74 -23.09 18.97
N GLN A 73 -21.48 -24.41 18.98
CA GLN A 73 -21.80 -25.27 20.14
C GLN A 73 -21.05 -24.85 21.41
N ALA A 74 -19.81 -24.36 21.26
CA ALA A 74 -19.00 -23.88 22.38
C ALA A 74 -19.55 -22.57 22.97
N SER A 75 -19.96 -21.61 22.11
CA SER A 75 -20.57 -20.36 22.55
C SER A 75 -22.01 -20.56 23.08
N GLN A 76 -22.80 -21.46 22.49
CA GLN A 76 -24.13 -21.85 23.00
C GLN A 76 -24.00 -22.37 24.43
N ALA A 77 -23.20 -23.42 24.67
CA ALA A 77 -23.06 -24.02 26.00
C ALA A 77 -22.43 -23.09 27.05
N GLY A 78 -21.61 -22.12 26.61
CA GLY A 78 -21.13 -21.06 27.50
C GLY A 78 -22.22 -20.03 27.85
N SER A 79 -23.06 -19.69 26.88
CA SER A 79 -24.16 -18.73 27.04
C SER A 79 -25.34 -19.29 27.84
N GLU A 80 -25.70 -20.57 27.61
CA GLU A 80 -26.71 -21.29 28.39
C GLU A 80 -26.33 -21.28 29.87
N LEU A 81 -25.12 -21.75 30.20
CA LEU A 81 -24.61 -21.77 31.58
C LEU A 81 -24.50 -20.36 32.21
N MET A 82 -24.16 -19.34 31.41
CA MET A 82 -24.13 -17.94 31.86
C MET A 82 -25.52 -17.45 32.28
N LEU A 83 -26.53 -17.69 31.43
CA LEU A 83 -27.90 -17.25 31.67
C LEU A 83 -28.57 -18.02 32.81
N GLU A 84 -28.28 -19.32 32.94
CA GLU A 84 -28.76 -20.18 34.03
C GLU A 84 -28.15 -19.82 35.39
N THR A 85 -26.83 -19.56 35.44
CA THR A 85 -26.12 -19.40 36.72
C THR A 85 -26.17 -17.98 37.28
N PHE A 86 -26.25 -16.95 36.41
CA PHE A 86 -26.07 -15.55 36.79
C PHE A 86 -27.30 -14.71 36.39
N PRO A 87 -28.44 -14.82 37.10
CA PRO A 87 -29.70 -14.18 36.74
C PRO A 87 -29.61 -12.65 36.69
N GLU A 88 -28.62 -12.02 37.33
CA GLU A 88 -28.40 -10.59 37.28
C GLU A 88 -27.90 -10.09 35.90
N VAL A 89 -27.18 -10.94 35.13
CA VAL A 89 -26.71 -10.65 33.76
C VAL A 89 -26.05 -9.28 33.63
N THR A 90 -26.53 -8.32 32.82
CA THR A 90 -27.69 -8.28 31.92
C THR A 90 -27.32 -8.45 30.44
N HIS A 91 -26.06 -8.21 30.07
CA HIS A 91 -25.50 -8.41 28.72
C HIS A 91 -24.45 -9.52 28.74
N VAL A 92 -24.34 -10.28 27.66
CA VAL A 92 -23.32 -11.33 27.51
C VAL A 92 -22.34 -10.95 26.41
N TYR A 93 -21.05 -10.93 26.76
CA TYR A 93 -19.95 -10.59 25.89
C TYR A 93 -19.20 -11.87 25.47
N LEU A 94 -19.13 -12.18 24.19
CA LEU A 94 -18.36 -13.32 23.67
C LEU A 94 -16.90 -12.91 23.43
N ALA A 95 -15.97 -13.59 24.09
CA ALA A 95 -14.54 -13.33 24.05
C ALA A 95 -13.73 -14.60 23.74
N SER A 96 -12.44 -14.42 23.40
CA SER A 96 -11.47 -15.51 23.26
C SER A 96 -10.41 -15.44 24.35
N GLY A 97 -9.73 -16.55 24.65
CA GLY A 97 -8.55 -16.56 25.52
C GLY A 97 -7.37 -15.69 25.05
N SER A 98 -7.46 -15.12 23.84
CA SER A 98 -6.49 -14.19 23.25
C SER A 98 -7.01 -12.75 23.12
N CYS A 99 -8.12 -12.44 23.79
CA CYS A 99 -8.61 -11.07 23.98
C CYS A 99 -7.94 -10.44 25.22
N LEU A 100 -7.83 -9.12 25.22
CA LEU A 100 -7.33 -8.31 26.35
C LEU A 100 -8.25 -7.10 26.54
N PRO A 101 -8.83 -6.87 27.73
CA PRO A 101 -9.49 -5.60 28.02
C PRO A 101 -8.50 -4.44 27.92
N LEU A 102 -8.93 -3.32 27.36
CA LEU A 102 -8.13 -2.08 27.23
C LEU A 102 -8.63 -0.96 28.15
N ARG A 103 -9.82 -1.14 28.73
CA ARG A 103 -10.55 -0.19 29.60
C ARG A 103 -11.04 -0.95 30.85
N PRO A 104 -11.23 -0.27 31.99
CA PRO A 104 -11.80 -0.88 33.19
C PRO A 104 -13.22 -1.42 32.95
N LEU A 105 -13.61 -2.44 33.73
CA LEU A 105 -14.94 -3.06 33.60
C LEU A 105 -16.08 -2.04 33.79
N SER A 106 -15.91 -1.11 34.72
CA SER A 106 -16.90 -0.07 35.04
C SER A 106 -17.21 0.86 33.86
N ASP A 107 -16.24 1.11 32.97
CA ASP A 107 -16.45 1.93 31.76
C ASP A 107 -17.33 1.18 30.74
N LEU A 108 -17.13 -0.14 30.60
CA LEU A 108 -18.00 -0.99 29.78
C LEU A 108 -19.41 -1.13 30.39
N GLU A 109 -19.52 -1.33 31.71
CA GLU A 109 -20.81 -1.44 32.39
C GLU A 109 -21.61 -0.13 32.39
N ALA A 110 -20.94 1.03 32.48
CA ALA A 110 -21.56 2.34 32.31
C ALA A 110 -22.01 2.57 30.86
N TYR A 111 -21.19 2.20 29.89
CA TYR A 111 -21.53 2.31 28.47
C TYR A 111 -22.73 1.42 28.09
N LEU A 112 -22.78 0.17 28.56
CA LEU A 112 -23.94 -0.71 28.38
C LEU A 112 -25.16 -0.22 29.18
N ALA A 113 -24.95 0.43 30.33
CA ALA A 113 -26.04 1.03 31.09
C ALA A 113 -26.73 2.21 30.37
N ALA A 114 -26.01 2.93 29.51
CA ALA A 114 -26.57 3.94 28.62
C ALA A 114 -27.32 3.35 27.41
N HIS A 115 -27.10 2.06 27.10
CA HIS A 115 -27.65 1.38 25.92
C HIS A 115 -28.40 0.06 26.25
N PRO A 116 -29.41 0.06 27.17
CA PRO A 116 -30.01 -1.14 27.76
C PRO A 116 -30.48 -2.25 26.82
N GLY A 117 -30.99 -1.85 25.64
CA GLY A 117 -31.67 -2.72 24.69
C GLY A 117 -30.94 -2.85 23.36
N ILE A 118 -29.64 -2.51 23.31
CA ILE A 118 -28.85 -2.55 22.08
C ILE A 118 -27.96 -3.80 22.05
N ASP A 119 -28.13 -4.59 21.00
CA ASP A 119 -27.25 -5.70 20.66
C ASP A 119 -26.09 -5.21 19.79
N PHE A 120 -24.86 -5.32 20.29
CA PHE A 120 -23.64 -4.92 19.59
C PHE A 120 -23.08 -6.12 18.81
N ILE A 121 -23.57 -6.27 17.58
CA ILE A 121 -23.20 -7.36 16.67
C ILE A 121 -23.10 -6.87 15.22
N GLU A 122 -21.89 -6.93 14.68
CA GLU A 122 -21.64 -6.70 13.27
C GLU A 122 -22.47 -7.69 12.43
N SER A 123 -23.36 -7.15 11.61
CA SER A 123 -24.30 -7.91 10.79
C SER A 123 -24.57 -7.17 9.48
N VAL A 124 -24.10 -7.73 8.38
CA VAL A 124 -24.30 -7.25 7.01
C VAL A 124 -25.01 -8.32 6.16
N THR A 125 -25.90 -7.90 5.27
CA THR A 125 -26.65 -8.79 4.37
C THR A 125 -25.74 -9.38 3.29
N THR A 126 -25.89 -10.67 2.98
CA THR A 126 -25.12 -11.32 1.90
C THR A 126 -25.59 -11.00 0.48
N GLU A 127 -26.62 -10.17 0.34
CA GLU A 127 -27.26 -9.84 -0.95
C GLU A 127 -26.75 -8.54 -1.55
N ASP A 128 -26.41 -7.55 -0.71
CA ASP A 128 -26.15 -6.17 -1.16
C ASP A 128 -24.66 -5.76 -1.14
N VAL A 129 -23.83 -6.42 -0.32
CA VAL A 129 -22.42 -6.00 -0.08
C VAL A 129 -21.48 -7.20 -0.10
N PRO A 130 -20.40 -7.20 -0.93
CA PRO A 130 -19.35 -8.20 -0.85
C PRO A 130 -18.53 -8.02 0.42
N TRP A 131 -18.91 -8.72 1.50
CA TRP A 131 -18.22 -8.70 2.79
C TRP A 131 -16.87 -9.44 2.73
N THR A 132 -16.78 -10.45 1.87
CA THR A 132 -15.61 -11.32 1.79
C THR A 132 -14.58 -10.84 0.76
N VAL A 133 -13.34 -10.59 1.19
CA VAL A 133 -12.20 -10.26 0.30
C VAL A 133 -11.73 -11.54 -0.41
N GLY A 134 -12.53 -11.99 -1.37
CA GLY A 134 -12.35 -13.24 -2.11
C GLY A 134 -12.80 -14.46 -1.31
N GLY A 135 -13.90 -15.08 -1.73
CA GLY A 135 -14.39 -16.29 -1.08
C GLY A 135 -15.73 -16.77 -1.57
N LEU A 136 -16.28 -17.73 -0.83
CA LEU A 136 -17.69 -18.08 -0.86
C LEU A 136 -18.41 -17.07 0.03
N ASP A 137 -19.42 -16.38 -0.50
CA ASP A 137 -20.26 -15.43 0.26
C ASP A 137 -21.64 -16.06 0.52
N GLN A 138 -22.65 -15.80 -0.32
CA GLN A 138 -23.94 -16.53 -0.34
C GLN A 138 -23.77 -18.07 -0.45
N GLU A 139 -22.69 -18.53 -1.07
CA GLU A 139 -22.36 -19.96 -1.17
C GLU A 139 -22.05 -20.61 0.19
N ARG A 140 -21.69 -19.85 1.24
CA ARG A 140 -21.55 -20.37 2.63
C ARG A 140 -22.86 -20.98 3.13
N PHE A 141 -23.98 -20.36 2.76
CA PHE A 141 -25.33 -20.68 3.22
C PHE A 141 -26.01 -21.69 2.29
N THR A 142 -25.81 -21.54 0.98
CA THR A 142 -26.47 -22.37 -0.04
C THR A 142 -25.74 -23.69 -0.34
N LEU A 143 -24.45 -23.85 -0.01
CA LEU A 143 -23.72 -25.12 -0.16
C LEU A 143 -23.57 -25.90 1.16
N ARG A 144 -23.06 -27.14 1.07
CA ARG A 144 -22.77 -28.03 2.20
C ARG A 144 -21.27 -28.14 2.41
N PHE A 145 -20.82 -28.13 3.67
CA PHE A 145 -19.40 -28.13 4.04
C PHE A 145 -19.05 -29.21 5.08
N PRO A 146 -19.13 -30.51 4.73
CA PRO A 146 -18.81 -31.61 5.65
C PRO A 146 -17.30 -31.80 5.90
N PHE A 147 -16.45 -31.20 5.06
CA PHE A 147 -14.99 -31.33 5.16
C PHE A 147 -14.37 -30.08 5.78
N SER A 148 -13.44 -30.28 6.72
CA SER A 148 -12.65 -29.18 7.29
C SER A 148 -11.75 -28.54 6.23
N TRP A 149 -11.86 -27.22 6.09
CA TRP A 149 -11.01 -26.42 5.20
C TRP A 149 -9.52 -26.52 5.56
N LYS A 150 -9.20 -26.46 6.87
CA LYS A 150 -7.81 -26.53 7.36
C LYS A 150 -7.20 -27.92 7.19
N ARG A 151 -7.97 -28.98 7.45
CA ARG A 151 -7.45 -30.35 7.47
C ARG A 151 -7.48 -31.04 6.11
N HIS A 152 -8.51 -30.74 5.31
CA HIS A 152 -8.86 -31.48 4.08
C HIS A 152 -9.11 -30.54 2.89
N ARG A 153 -8.26 -29.53 2.71
CA ARG A 153 -8.39 -28.46 1.69
C ARG A 153 -8.76 -28.98 0.29
N ARG A 154 -8.10 -30.04 -0.20
CA ARG A 154 -8.39 -30.66 -1.52
C ARG A 154 -9.80 -31.23 -1.62
N LEU A 155 -10.31 -31.87 -0.56
CA LEU A 155 -11.67 -32.41 -0.51
C LEU A 155 -12.71 -31.29 -0.38
N PHE A 156 -12.43 -30.25 0.42
CA PHE A 156 -13.26 -29.05 0.50
C PHE A 156 -13.43 -28.42 -0.89
N ASP A 157 -12.33 -28.09 -1.57
CA ASP A 157 -12.36 -27.44 -2.88
C ASP A 157 -12.96 -28.33 -3.98
N GLY A 158 -12.69 -29.64 -3.91
CA GLY A 158 -13.32 -30.62 -4.81
C GLY A 158 -14.83 -30.71 -4.62
N TYR A 159 -15.31 -30.72 -3.38
CA TYR A 159 -16.73 -30.81 -3.06
C TYR A 159 -17.49 -29.52 -3.37
N VAL A 160 -16.86 -28.34 -3.23
CA VAL A 160 -17.42 -27.06 -3.70
C VAL A 160 -17.55 -27.07 -5.23
N ARG A 161 -16.51 -27.46 -5.98
CA ARG A 161 -16.59 -27.59 -7.45
C ARG A 161 -17.65 -28.60 -7.89
N LEU A 162 -17.79 -29.72 -7.20
CA LEU A 162 -18.80 -30.73 -7.49
C LEU A 162 -20.23 -30.19 -7.27
N GLN A 163 -20.49 -29.54 -6.14
CA GLN A 163 -21.81 -28.95 -5.87
C GLN A 163 -22.18 -27.86 -6.89
N ARG A 164 -21.22 -26.98 -7.25
CA ARG A 164 -21.40 -25.99 -8.32
C ARG A 164 -21.74 -26.64 -9.66
N ARG A 165 -20.99 -27.67 -10.07
CA ARG A 165 -21.22 -28.40 -11.34
C ARG A 165 -22.57 -29.11 -11.38
N LEU A 166 -23.06 -29.58 -10.24
CA LEU A 166 -24.36 -30.26 -10.10
C LEU A 166 -25.52 -29.30 -9.80
N GLY A 167 -25.30 -27.97 -9.78
CA GLY A 167 -26.34 -26.98 -9.48
C GLY A 167 -26.94 -27.08 -8.08
N LEU A 168 -26.29 -27.79 -7.14
CA LEU A 168 -26.85 -28.10 -5.83
C LEU A 168 -26.94 -26.83 -4.97
N ARG A 169 -28.16 -26.45 -4.61
CA ARG A 169 -28.46 -25.36 -3.67
C ARG A 169 -29.32 -25.86 -2.53
N ARG A 170 -28.98 -25.47 -1.30
CA ARG A 170 -29.79 -25.67 -0.10
C ARG A 170 -30.81 -24.55 0.01
N ARG A 171 -32.04 -24.90 0.38
CA ARG A 171 -33.05 -23.92 0.82
C ARG A 171 -32.65 -23.39 2.20
N ILE A 172 -32.75 -22.08 2.39
CA ILE A 172 -32.62 -21.39 3.67
C ILE A 172 -33.93 -21.60 4.45
N PRO A 173 -33.92 -21.82 5.78
CA PRO A 173 -35.13 -21.90 6.60
C PRO A 173 -36.04 -20.69 6.42
N GLU A 174 -37.35 -20.92 6.41
CA GLU A 174 -38.33 -19.86 6.20
C GLU A 174 -38.26 -18.81 7.31
N GLY A 175 -38.26 -17.53 6.93
CA GLY A 175 -38.08 -16.39 7.84
C GLY A 175 -36.63 -16.03 8.19
N LEU A 176 -35.62 -16.78 7.73
CA LEU A 176 -34.21 -16.40 7.92
C LEU A 176 -33.63 -15.66 6.72
N THR A 177 -33.14 -14.44 6.94
CA THR A 177 -32.28 -13.71 6.00
C THR A 177 -30.82 -13.84 6.44
N PRO A 178 -29.93 -14.49 5.66
CA PRO A 178 -28.53 -14.67 6.04
C PRO A 178 -27.79 -13.34 6.24
N HIS A 179 -27.15 -13.21 7.40
CA HIS A 179 -26.23 -12.11 7.70
C HIS A 179 -24.85 -12.66 8.05
N LEU A 180 -23.81 -11.87 7.76
CA LEU A 180 -22.41 -12.15 8.11
C LEU A 180 -21.83 -11.03 8.99
N GLY A 181 -20.78 -11.35 9.74
CA GLY A 181 -19.99 -10.40 10.51
C GLY A 181 -18.99 -11.08 11.45
N SER A 182 -18.33 -10.30 12.28
CA SER A 182 -17.38 -10.79 13.30
C SER A 182 -18.00 -11.82 14.24
N GLN A 183 -17.24 -12.87 14.56
CA GLN A 183 -17.53 -13.83 15.63
C GLN A 183 -17.76 -13.17 17.00
N TRP A 184 -17.19 -11.99 17.26
CA TRP A 184 -17.16 -11.34 18.57
C TRP A 184 -18.30 -10.33 18.71
N TRP A 185 -19.22 -10.58 19.64
CA TRP A 185 -20.43 -9.79 19.88
C TRP A 185 -20.64 -9.52 21.37
N CYS A 186 -21.47 -8.52 21.68
CA CYS A 186 -22.04 -8.29 23.00
C CYS A 186 -23.56 -8.16 22.87
N LEU A 187 -24.29 -9.19 23.31
CA LEU A 187 -25.74 -9.31 23.14
C LEU A 187 -26.46 -9.07 24.46
N THR A 188 -27.67 -8.53 24.39
CA THR A 188 -28.58 -8.41 25.53
C THR A 188 -29.01 -9.81 26.00
N ARG A 189 -29.35 -9.97 27.29
CA ARG A 189 -29.99 -11.20 27.79
C ARG A 189 -31.23 -11.55 26.97
N GLU A 190 -32.08 -10.58 26.67
CA GLU A 190 -33.37 -10.83 26.00
C GLU A 190 -33.15 -11.51 24.64
N THR A 191 -32.31 -10.91 23.79
CA THR A 191 -31.97 -11.45 22.47
C THR A 191 -31.26 -12.80 22.59
N LEU A 192 -30.30 -12.96 23.51
CA LEU A 192 -29.56 -14.21 23.64
C LEU A 192 -30.41 -15.36 24.21
N THR A 193 -31.29 -15.09 25.17
CA THR A 193 -32.29 -16.06 25.64
C THR A 193 -33.22 -16.45 24.50
N ALA A 194 -33.78 -15.48 23.76
CA ALA A 194 -34.66 -15.76 22.63
C ALA A 194 -34.00 -16.66 21.58
N ILE A 195 -32.73 -16.41 21.21
CA ILE A 195 -31.93 -17.27 20.32
C ILE A 195 -31.80 -18.70 20.87
N LEU A 196 -31.53 -18.86 22.16
CA LEU A 196 -31.25 -20.16 22.78
C LEU A 196 -32.51 -20.98 23.11
N THR A 197 -33.65 -20.32 23.31
CA THR A 197 -34.94 -20.95 23.62
C THR A 197 -35.95 -20.89 22.46
N ASP A 198 -35.53 -20.49 21.26
CA ASP A 198 -36.42 -20.40 20.10
C ASP A 198 -37.06 -21.78 19.77
N PRO A 199 -38.38 -21.87 19.55
CA PRO A 199 -39.05 -23.14 19.25
C PRO A 199 -38.53 -23.87 18.01
N ARG A 200 -37.97 -23.13 17.04
CA ARG A 200 -37.35 -23.62 15.80
C ARG A 200 -35.83 -23.72 15.90
N ARG A 201 -35.20 -23.49 17.06
CA ARG A 201 -33.74 -23.65 17.26
C ARG A 201 -33.21 -24.96 16.70
N SER A 202 -33.92 -26.08 16.88
CA SER A 202 -33.50 -27.39 16.35
C SER A 202 -33.44 -27.44 14.81
N GLU A 203 -34.28 -26.66 14.11
CA GLU A 203 -34.24 -26.46 12.67
C GLU A 203 -33.03 -25.62 12.27
N PHE A 204 -32.81 -24.50 12.97
CA PHE A 204 -31.72 -23.55 12.71
C PHE A 204 -30.35 -24.17 12.97
N ASP A 205 -30.16 -24.83 14.12
CA ASP A 205 -28.92 -25.52 14.48
C ASP A 205 -28.57 -26.60 13.45
N ARG A 206 -29.56 -27.41 13.02
CA ARG A 206 -29.40 -28.42 11.97
C ARG A 206 -29.04 -27.82 10.60
N TYR A 207 -29.48 -26.60 10.32
CA TYR A 207 -29.12 -25.85 9.13
C TYR A 207 -27.69 -25.28 9.21
N PHE A 208 -27.38 -24.50 10.25
CA PHE A 208 -26.06 -23.90 10.42
C PHE A 208 -24.95 -24.91 10.67
N ALA A 209 -25.27 -26.11 11.18
CA ALA A 209 -24.31 -27.21 11.31
C ALA A 209 -23.64 -27.65 9.99
N LYS A 210 -24.18 -27.24 8.83
CA LYS A 210 -23.66 -27.56 7.48
C LYS A 210 -23.15 -26.32 6.72
N VAL A 211 -23.26 -25.13 7.30
CA VAL A 211 -22.76 -23.83 6.78
C VAL A 211 -21.25 -23.73 7.04
N TRP A 212 -20.51 -23.03 6.16
CA TRP A 212 -19.09 -22.76 6.37
C TRP A 212 -18.89 -21.48 7.20
N ILE A 213 -18.04 -21.57 8.23
CA ILE A 213 -17.84 -20.49 9.23
C ILE A 213 -19.17 -20.03 9.84
N PRO A 214 -19.96 -20.94 10.44
CA PRO A 214 -21.27 -20.61 10.98
C PRO A 214 -21.17 -19.67 12.21
N ASP A 215 -20.00 -19.59 12.85
CA ASP A 215 -19.67 -18.65 13.92
C ASP A 215 -19.63 -17.18 13.46
N GLU A 216 -19.49 -16.92 12.16
CA GLU A 216 -19.59 -15.58 11.54
C GLU A 216 -20.99 -15.29 10.94
N GLY A 217 -21.98 -16.19 11.09
CA GLY A 217 -23.33 -15.97 10.55
C GLY A 217 -24.53 -16.42 11.41
N TYR A 218 -24.36 -17.34 12.36
CA TYR A 218 -25.45 -17.87 13.20
C TYR A 218 -26.06 -16.79 14.08
N TYR A 219 -25.24 -16.15 14.92
CA TYR A 219 -25.70 -15.11 15.85
C TYR A 219 -26.14 -13.85 15.11
N GLN A 220 -25.51 -13.52 13.99
CA GLN A 220 -25.83 -12.38 13.14
C GLN A 220 -27.22 -12.53 12.52
N THR A 221 -27.52 -13.72 11.99
CA THR A 221 -28.83 -14.06 11.40
C THR A 221 -29.93 -14.12 12.45
N LEU A 222 -29.68 -14.76 13.62
CA LEU A 222 -30.71 -14.91 14.65
C LEU A 222 -30.88 -13.66 15.52
N ALA A 223 -29.84 -12.85 15.74
CA ALA A 223 -30.01 -11.53 16.34
C ALA A 223 -30.91 -10.65 15.46
N ARG A 224 -30.77 -10.69 14.13
CA ARG A 224 -31.67 -9.98 13.21
C ARG A 224 -33.13 -10.47 13.25
N LEU A 225 -33.38 -11.67 13.78
CA LEU A 225 -34.73 -12.22 14.00
C LEU A 225 -35.34 -11.83 15.36
N HIS A 226 -34.53 -11.71 16.41
CA HIS A 226 -35.02 -11.55 17.79
C HIS A 226 -34.69 -10.20 18.46
N SER A 227 -33.67 -9.47 17.99
CA SER A 227 -33.23 -8.22 18.61
C SER A 227 -34.19 -7.08 18.35
N ARG A 228 -34.42 -6.25 19.38
CA ARG A 228 -35.18 -5.00 19.28
C ARG A 228 -34.39 -3.91 18.55
N GLN A 229 -33.07 -3.83 18.81
CA GLN A 229 -32.20 -2.82 18.24
C GLN A 229 -30.78 -3.36 18.13
N ILE A 230 -30.26 -3.44 16.90
CA ILE A 230 -28.87 -3.83 16.63
C ILE A 230 -28.06 -2.60 16.28
N GLU A 231 -26.91 -2.45 16.91
CA GLU A 231 -25.83 -1.64 16.36
C GLU A 231 -24.81 -2.54 15.66
N SER A 232 -24.58 -2.29 14.37
CA SER A 232 -23.74 -3.15 13.52
C SER A 232 -22.24 -2.86 13.72
N ARG A 233 -21.75 -3.06 14.95
CA ARG A 233 -20.33 -3.01 15.32
C ARG A 233 -20.01 -4.02 16.42
N SER A 234 -18.77 -4.48 16.47
CA SER A 234 -18.24 -5.24 17.62
C SER A 234 -17.60 -4.30 18.63
N LEU A 235 -17.79 -4.56 19.92
CA LEU A 235 -17.04 -3.90 21.00
C LEU A 235 -15.61 -4.46 21.18
N THR A 236 -15.21 -5.45 20.37
CA THR A 236 -13.82 -5.96 20.27
C THR A 236 -13.12 -5.35 19.06
N LEU A 237 -11.98 -4.68 19.29
CA LEU A 237 -11.04 -4.32 18.24
C LEU A 237 -10.39 -5.59 17.67
N SER A 238 -10.91 -6.08 16.55
CA SER A 238 -10.30 -7.13 15.74
C SER A 238 -9.98 -6.57 14.36
N LYS A 239 -8.77 -6.79 13.86
CA LYS A 239 -8.34 -6.39 12.52
C LYS A 239 -7.72 -7.56 11.78
N PHE A 240 -7.82 -7.53 10.46
CA PHE A 240 -7.26 -8.54 9.56
C PHE A 240 -6.21 -7.92 8.64
N ASP A 241 -5.23 -8.70 8.23
CA ASP A 241 -4.27 -8.32 7.19
C ASP A 241 -4.85 -8.54 5.78
N PHE A 242 -4.08 -8.15 4.76
CA PHE A 242 -4.43 -8.33 3.34
C PHE A 242 -4.58 -9.80 2.89
N GLN A 243 -4.25 -10.78 3.75
CA GLN A 243 -4.43 -12.21 3.52
C GLN A 243 -5.64 -12.78 4.27
N GLY A 244 -6.44 -11.93 4.92
CA GLY A 244 -7.57 -12.36 5.77
C GLY A 244 -7.12 -13.04 7.07
N LYS A 245 -5.89 -12.81 7.55
CA LYS A 245 -5.40 -13.33 8.83
C LYS A 245 -5.59 -12.29 9.93
N PRO A 246 -6.03 -12.66 11.14
CA PRO A 246 -6.09 -11.73 12.26
C PRO A 246 -4.73 -11.09 12.54
N HIS A 247 -4.70 -9.77 12.72
CA HIS A 247 -3.52 -9.05 13.17
C HIS A 247 -3.19 -9.44 14.61
N ILE A 248 -1.90 -9.58 14.89
CA ILE A 248 -1.39 -9.93 16.22
C ILE A 248 -0.75 -8.68 16.82
N PHE A 249 -1.20 -8.29 18.00
CA PHE A 249 -0.63 -7.17 18.75
C PHE A 249 0.50 -7.62 19.67
N TYR A 250 1.61 -6.89 19.63
CA TYR A 250 2.83 -7.08 20.43
C TYR A 250 3.07 -5.85 21.32
N ASP A 251 4.09 -5.91 22.19
CA ASP A 251 4.37 -4.87 23.20
C ASP A 251 4.64 -3.46 22.64
N ASP A 252 5.11 -3.34 21.40
CA ASP A 252 5.30 -2.08 20.69
C ASP A 252 3.97 -1.37 20.33
N HIS A 253 2.87 -2.12 20.28
CA HIS A 253 1.52 -1.57 20.04
C HIS A 253 0.85 -0.98 21.30
N LEU A 254 1.49 -0.95 22.47
CA LEU A 254 0.89 -0.42 23.72
C LEU A 254 0.29 0.99 23.54
N GLN A 255 1.05 1.92 22.94
CA GLN A 255 0.61 3.30 22.73
C GLN A 255 -0.47 3.42 21.64
N LEU A 256 -0.51 2.47 20.70
CA LEU A 256 -1.57 2.37 19.71
C LEU A 256 -2.87 1.90 20.36
N LEU A 257 -2.83 0.83 21.16
CA LEU A 257 -4.00 0.28 21.86
C LEU A 257 -4.59 1.27 22.88
N ARG A 258 -3.75 2.01 23.63
CA ARG A 258 -4.19 3.08 24.56
C ARG A 258 -4.96 4.22 23.84
N ARG A 259 -4.76 4.41 22.53
CA ARG A 259 -5.44 5.42 21.71
C ARG A 259 -6.59 4.85 20.86
N SER A 260 -6.97 3.60 21.08
CA SER A 260 -8.02 2.90 20.32
C SER A 260 -9.43 3.33 20.67
N ASP A 261 -9.62 3.82 21.90
CA ASP A 261 -10.92 4.01 22.52
C ASP A 261 -11.79 2.72 22.55
N CYS A 262 -11.25 1.53 22.28
CA CYS A 262 -11.99 0.26 22.31
C CYS A 262 -11.99 -0.37 23.72
N PHE A 263 -13.01 -1.16 24.05
CA PHE A 263 -13.09 -1.87 25.35
C PHE A 263 -12.19 -3.10 25.43
N VAL A 264 -12.04 -3.84 24.32
CA VAL A 264 -11.28 -5.10 24.24
C VAL A 264 -10.53 -5.13 22.90
N ALA A 265 -9.34 -5.72 22.85
CA ALA A 265 -8.62 -5.98 21.59
C ALA A 265 -8.26 -7.45 21.37
N ARG A 266 -8.15 -7.82 20.09
CA ARG A 266 -7.82 -9.16 19.59
C ARG A 266 -7.07 -9.08 18.25
N LYS A 267 -6.03 -9.87 17.99
CA LYS A 267 -5.47 -10.94 18.83
C LYS A 267 -4.21 -10.45 19.55
N ILE A 268 -4.09 -10.67 20.86
CA ILE A 268 -2.84 -10.36 21.57
C ILE A 268 -1.87 -11.55 21.48
N TRP A 269 -0.57 -11.28 21.35
CA TRP A 269 0.48 -12.30 21.40
C TRP A 269 0.69 -12.79 22.84
N PRO A 270 0.76 -14.12 23.12
CA PRO A 270 0.90 -14.62 24.49
C PRO A 270 2.14 -14.12 25.26
N HIS A 271 3.22 -13.76 24.55
CA HIS A 271 4.44 -13.20 25.16
C HIS A 271 4.50 -11.66 25.09
N ALA A 272 3.39 -10.96 24.82
CA ALA A 272 3.29 -9.51 24.96
C ALA A 272 3.14 -9.12 26.43
N HIS A 273 4.19 -9.37 27.23
CA HIS A 273 4.18 -9.16 28.67
C HIS A 273 3.79 -7.72 29.03
N ARG A 274 4.39 -6.72 28.37
CA ARG A 274 4.09 -5.31 28.66
C ARG A 274 2.64 -4.94 28.35
N LEU A 275 1.99 -5.56 27.36
CA LEU A 275 0.55 -5.37 27.14
C LEU A 275 -0.29 -5.93 28.29
N TYR A 276 -0.05 -7.18 28.67
CA TYR A 276 -0.80 -7.81 29.76
C TYR A 276 -0.59 -7.07 31.09
N ASP A 277 0.66 -6.75 31.43
CA ASP A 277 1.01 -6.05 32.67
C ASP A 277 0.38 -4.64 32.70
N ALA A 278 0.44 -3.88 31.61
CA ALA A 278 -0.07 -2.51 31.57
C ALA A 278 -1.60 -2.38 31.48
N PHE A 279 -2.32 -3.40 31.01
CA PHE A 279 -3.78 -3.36 30.86
C PHE A 279 -4.55 -4.19 31.89
N LEU A 280 -3.91 -5.18 32.53
CA LEU A 280 -4.54 -5.96 33.61
C LEU A 280 -4.27 -5.39 35.02
N ASP A 281 -3.37 -4.40 35.14
CA ASP A 281 -3.12 -3.64 36.36
C ASP A 281 -4.19 -2.56 36.60
N PRO A 282 -4.99 -2.64 37.69
CA PRO A 282 -6.01 -1.65 38.01
C PRO A 282 -5.49 -0.22 38.22
N SER A 283 -4.21 -0.03 38.60
CA SER A 283 -3.62 1.30 38.79
C SER A 283 -3.38 2.05 37.46
N ASN A 284 -3.28 1.30 36.37
CA ASN A 284 -3.11 1.80 35.01
C ASN A 284 -4.46 1.98 34.28
N ALA A 285 -5.61 1.74 34.94
CA ALA A 285 -6.92 1.75 34.31
C ALA A 285 -7.42 3.18 34.03
N ILE A 286 -7.43 3.57 32.75
CA ILE A 286 -7.92 4.88 32.31
C ILE A 286 -9.41 4.77 31.95
N MET A 287 -10.27 5.38 32.77
CA MET A 287 -11.64 5.70 32.35
C MET A 287 -11.59 6.85 31.36
N THR A 288 -12.05 6.62 30.13
CA THR A 288 -12.10 7.67 29.10
C THR A 288 -13.51 8.19 28.88
N GLY A 289 -14.55 7.43 29.21
CA GLY A 289 -15.96 7.78 28.94
C GLY A 289 -16.27 7.99 27.45
N ALA A 290 -15.32 7.69 26.56
CA ALA A 290 -15.39 8.07 25.15
C ALA A 290 -16.04 6.96 24.31
N GLU A 291 -16.78 7.38 23.28
CA GLU A 291 -17.35 6.51 22.24
C GLU A 291 -16.25 5.63 21.60
N PRO A 292 -16.44 4.29 21.48
CA PRO A 292 -15.44 3.42 20.87
C PRO A 292 -15.17 3.75 19.40
N ASN A 293 -13.96 4.23 19.10
CA ASN A 293 -13.61 4.76 17.78
C ASN A 293 -12.30 4.16 17.21
N PRO A 294 -12.38 2.99 16.53
CA PRO A 294 -11.21 2.38 15.89
C PRO A 294 -10.66 3.20 14.71
N GLY A 295 -11.38 4.21 14.21
CA GLY A 295 -11.03 4.96 13.00
C GLY A 295 -9.66 5.67 13.04
N LYS A 296 -9.17 6.05 14.23
CA LYS A 296 -7.79 6.58 14.41
C LYS A 296 -6.73 5.53 14.06
N ILE A 297 -6.96 4.30 14.50
CA ILE A 297 -6.08 3.14 14.31
C ILE A 297 -6.20 2.58 12.90
N ASP A 298 -7.40 2.58 12.33
CA ASP A 298 -7.67 2.07 10.98
C ASP A 298 -6.87 2.82 9.92
N ARG A 299 -6.68 4.14 10.09
CA ARG A 299 -5.80 4.95 9.23
C ARG A 299 -4.33 4.50 9.27
N VAL A 300 -3.85 4.01 10.42
CA VAL A 300 -2.48 3.49 10.58
C VAL A 300 -2.37 2.12 9.89
N PHE A 301 -3.35 1.23 10.12
CA PHE A 301 -3.39 -0.08 9.47
C PHE A 301 -3.55 0.01 7.96
N ALA A 302 -4.42 0.89 7.44
CA ALA A 302 -4.58 1.11 6.00
C ALA A 302 -3.26 1.55 5.35
N LYS A 303 -2.55 2.52 5.96
CA LYS A 303 -1.22 2.96 5.50
C LYS A 303 -0.16 1.84 5.59
N ALA A 304 -0.23 0.99 6.60
CA ALA A 304 0.68 -0.15 6.74
C ALA A 304 0.41 -1.24 5.68
N VAL A 305 -0.86 -1.55 5.43
CA VAL A 305 -1.31 -2.49 4.38
C VAL A 305 -0.90 -1.97 3.00
N GLU A 306 -1.17 -0.70 2.69
CA GLU A 306 -0.77 -0.07 1.42
C GLU A 306 0.76 -0.13 1.22
N ARG A 307 1.55 0.25 2.24
CA ARG A 307 3.01 0.15 2.18
C ARG A 307 3.50 -1.29 2.00
N ARG A 308 2.78 -2.29 2.51
CA ARG A 308 3.13 -3.71 2.37
C ARG A 308 2.78 -4.26 0.99
N THR A 309 1.62 -3.89 0.43
CA THR A 309 1.16 -4.38 -0.88
C THR A 309 1.80 -3.61 -2.03
N ARG A 310 1.72 -2.28 -2.02
CA ARG A 310 2.26 -1.41 -3.08
C ARG A 310 3.76 -1.16 -2.93
N GLY A 311 4.28 -1.09 -1.71
CA GLY A 311 5.65 -0.63 -1.44
C GLY A 311 5.74 0.89 -1.30
N ARG A 312 6.97 1.42 -1.16
CA ARG A 312 7.21 2.88 -1.19
C ARG A 312 7.63 3.26 -2.63
N PRO A 313 7.13 4.38 -3.18
CA PRO A 313 7.55 4.86 -4.51
C PRO A 313 9.07 4.95 -4.60
N GLY A 314 9.67 4.48 -5.69
CA GLY A 314 11.12 4.52 -5.93
C GLY A 314 12.02 3.74 -4.97
N LEU A 315 11.50 2.99 -3.99
CA LEU A 315 12.31 2.12 -3.14
C LEU A 315 12.24 0.67 -3.60
N TYR A 316 13.38 0.17 -4.06
CA TYR A 316 13.60 -1.23 -4.39
C TYR A 316 14.47 -1.84 -3.29
N MET A 317 14.01 -2.93 -2.68
CA MET A 317 14.73 -3.60 -1.59
C MET A 317 14.42 -5.10 -1.58
N GLN A 318 15.28 -5.92 -0.98
CA GLN A 318 15.10 -7.38 -0.92
C GLN A 318 13.71 -7.81 -0.43
N SER A 319 13.16 -7.13 0.60
CA SER A 319 11.84 -7.44 1.15
C SER A 319 10.66 -6.97 0.29
N ARG A 320 10.89 -6.16 -0.75
CA ARG A 320 9.89 -5.70 -1.71
C ARG A 320 10.57 -5.31 -3.03
N PHE A 321 10.81 -6.30 -3.87
CA PHE A 321 11.20 -6.11 -5.27
C PHE A 321 9.96 -6.36 -6.16
N PRO A 322 9.36 -5.34 -6.79
CA PRO A 322 8.18 -5.50 -7.65
C PRO A 322 8.46 -6.24 -8.95
N ASN A 323 7.44 -6.95 -9.45
CA ASN A 323 7.38 -7.35 -10.85
C ASN A 323 7.18 -6.11 -11.73
N PRO A 324 7.59 -6.16 -13.02
CA PRO A 324 7.35 -5.07 -13.97
C PRO A 324 5.88 -4.63 -14.00
N GLY A 325 5.64 -3.33 -13.85
CA GLY A 325 4.30 -2.73 -13.82
C GLY A 325 3.57 -2.82 -12.48
N TRP A 326 4.18 -3.43 -11.45
CA TRP A 326 3.64 -3.54 -10.08
C TRP A 326 4.36 -2.60 -9.09
N GLU A 327 5.11 -1.62 -9.61
CA GLU A 327 5.80 -0.58 -8.85
C GLU A 327 4.82 0.52 -8.40
N ASN A 328 4.97 1.02 -7.18
CA ASN A 328 4.19 2.16 -6.68
C ASN A 328 4.78 3.50 -7.15
N GLY A 329 5.05 3.63 -8.46
CA GLY A 329 5.91 4.68 -9.02
C GLY A 329 7.38 4.26 -9.10
N LYS A 330 8.00 4.51 -10.27
CA LYS A 330 9.35 4.03 -10.62
C LYS A 330 10.46 4.73 -9.84
N THR A 331 10.38 6.04 -9.68
CA THR A 331 11.23 6.82 -8.77
C THR A 331 10.37 7.48 -7.68
N CYS A 332 11.00 8.10 -6.67
CA CYS A 332 10.29 8.69 -5.54
C CYS A 332 10.07 10.21 -5.62
N ALA A 333 10.66 10.88 -6.60
CA ALA A 333 10.57 12.33 -6.80
C ALA A 333 10.83 12.68 -8.27
N PRO A 334 10.38 13.86 -8.75
CA PRO A 334 10.73 14.40 -10.07
C PRO A 334 12.24 14.57 -10.26
N TYR A 335 12.69 14.44 -11.52
CA TYR A 335 14.06 14.68 -11.94
C TYR A 335 14.09 15.06 -13.43
N SER A 336 15.19 15.66 -13.86
CA SER A 336 15.37 16.12 -15.25
C SER A 336 16.55 15.45 -15.94
N VAL A 337 16.38 15.18 -17.24
CA VAL A 337 17.38 14.58 -18.14
C VAL A 337 17.58 15.55 -19.30
N PHE A 338 18.84 15.90 -19.57
CA PHE A 338 19.22 16.87 -20.60
C PHE A 338 20.08 16.21 -21.67
N GLU A 339 19.66 16.30 -22.93
CA GLU A 339 20.40 15.78 -24.08
C GLU A 339 20.80 16.91 -25.03
N GLY A 340 22.09 17.00 -25.33
CA GLY A 340 22.67 18.00 -26.22
C GLY A 340 23.02 19.36 -25.59
N PHE A 341 22.66 19.58 -24.33
CA PHE A 341 22.87 20.88 -23.66
C PHE A 341 24.34 21.12 -23.30
N ALA A 342 25.01 20.13 -22.69
CA ALA A 342 26.44 20.22 -22.38
C ALA A 342 27.34 20.24 -23.63
N GLU A 343 26.87 19.69 -24.76
CA GLU A 343 27.57 19.80 -26.05
C GLU A 343 27.43 21.19 -26.71
N LEU A 344 26.28 21.86 -26.53
CA LEU A 344 25.97 23.15 -27.16
C LEU A 344 26.40 24.37 -26.31
N PHE A 345 26.46 24.22 -24.98
CA PHE A 345 26.68 25.32 -24.05
C PHE A 345 27.88 25.08 -23.12
N GLU A 346 28.74 26.09 -23.01
CA GLU A 346 29.82 26.13 -22.02
C GLU A 346 29.19 26.37 -20.63
N ASP A 347 29.65 25.60 -19.63
CA ASP A 347 29.27 25.67 -18.20
C ASP A 347 27.75 25.53 -17.90
N PHE A 348 27.00 24.83 -18.76
CA PHE A 348 25.55 24.61 -18.60
C PHE A 348 25.16 23.99 -17.24
N GLU A 349 25.96 23.03 -16.75
CA GLU A 349 25.75 22.36 -15.46
C GLU A 349 25.70 23.38 -14.31
N GLU A 350 26.67 24.31 -14.27
CA GLU A 350 26.79 25.33 -13.23
C GLU A 350 25.74 26.43 -13.37
N TRP A 351 25.45 26.87 -14.61
CA TRP A 351 24.41 27.85 -14.90
C TRP A 351 23.03 27.37 -14.44
N LEU A 352 22.65 26.13 -14.77
CA LEU A 352 21.36 25.57 -14.40
C LEU A 352 21.25 25.36 -12.89
N ALA A 353 22.31 24.87 -12.23
CA ALA A 353 22.36 24.71 -10.79
C ALA A 353 22.20 26.06 -10.05
N ARG A 354 22.87 27.11 -10.54
CA ARG A 354 22.80 28.47 -9.98
C ARG A 354 21.40 29.07 -10.03
N LEU A 355 20.68 28.87 -11.14
CA LEU A 355 19.35 29.48 -11.33
C LEU A 355 18.20 28.70 -10.68
N THR A 356 18.29 27.37 -10.64
CA THR A 356 17.18 26.52 -10.18
C THR A 356 17.34 26.00 -8.75
N GLY A 357 18.57 25.96 -8.23
CA GLY A 357 18.91 25.28 -6.98
C GLY A 357 18.92 23.73 -7.09
N ALA A 358 18.71 23.17 -8.28
CA ALA A 358 18.78 21.74 -8.53
C ALA A 358 20.22 21.21 -8.43
N ARG A 359 20.37 19.91 -8.15
CA ARG A 359 21.66 19.21 -8.28
C ARG A 359 21.82 18.80 -9.73
N VAL A 360 22.68 19.52 -10.46
CA VAL A 360 22.99 19.21 -11.86
C VAL A 360 24.28 18.38 -11.91
N HIS A 361 24.19 17.21 -12.50
CA HIS A 361 25.29 16.30 -12.80
C HIS A 361 25.66 16.37 -14.28
N GLY A 362 26.86 15.89 -14.61
CA GLY A 362 27.26 15.63 -15.99
C GLY A 362 26.62 14.35 -16.54
N HIS A 363 27.35 13.66 -17.40
CA HIS A 363 26.89 12.40 -17.99
C HIS A 363 26.95 11.27 -16.95
N LEU A 364 25.86 11.08 -16.19
CA LEU A 364 25.77 9.98 -15.21
C LEU A 364 25.95 8.60 -15.84
N TYR A 365 25.66 8.46 -17.14
CA TYR A 365 25.74 7.21 -17.89
C TYR A 365 26.93 7.13 -18.86
N ALA A 366 27.93 8.02 -18.73
CA ALA A 366 29.14 8.00 -19.56
C ALA A 366 29.93 6.68 -19.42
N PRO A 367 30.56 6.17 -20.49
CA PRO A 367 31.18 4.85 -20.49
C PRO A 367 32.38 4.73 -19.55
N GLU A 368 33.05 5.84 -19.22
CA GLU A 368 34.20 5.86 -18.30
C GLU A 368 33.77 5.86 -16.82
N ARG A 369 32.82 6.71 -16.44
CA ARG A 369 32.33 6.89 -15.05
C ARG A 369 30.97 7.59 -14.99
N ALA A 370 30.33 7.61 -13.82
CA ALA A 370 29.17 8.45 -13.55
C ALA A 370 29.61 9.84 -13.10
N GLU A 371 29.26 10.87 -13.86
CA GLU A 371 29.76 12.22 -13.64
C GLU A 371 28.93 13.01 -12.62
N PHE A 372 29.06 12.67 -11.33
CA PHE A 372 28.43 13.42 -10.24
C PHE A 372 28.88 14.90 -10.21
N THR A 373 28.08 15.75 -9.56
CA THR A 373 28.37 17.18 -9.39
C THR A 373 29.72 17.37 -8.70
N GLY A 374 30.57 18.27 -9.22
CA GLY A 374 31.95 18.45 -8.73
C GLY A 374 32.87 17.25 -9.00
N ARG A 375 32.45 16.30 -9.86
CA ARG A 375 33.19 15.10 -10.29
C ARG A 375 33.68 14.23 -9.12
N GLN A 376 32.87 14.15 -8.07
CA GLN A 376 33.12 13.34 -6.87
C GLN A 376 33.09 11.83 -7.18
N PRO A 377 33.99 10.99 -6.60
CA PRO A 377 34.03 9.55 -6.87
C PRO A 377 32.97 8.74 -6.11
N ILE A 378 32.40 9.31 -5.04
CA ILE A 378 31.34 8.72 -4.22
C ILE A 378 30.32 9.81 -3.92
N TYR A 379 29.04 9.50 -4.09
CA TYR A 379 27.91 10.39 -3.85
C TYR A 379 26.93 9.81 -2.80
N THR A 380 25.87 10.57 -2.50
CA THR A 380 24.94 10.31 -1.39
C THR A 380 24.41 8.88 -1.35
N GLY A 381 24.55 8.24 -0.18
CA GLY A 381 24.18 6.84 0.05
C GLY A 381 25.19 5.81 -0.49
N GLY A 382 26.43 6.22 -0.78
CA GLY A 382 27.52 5.32 -1.15
C GLY A 382 27.54 4.94 -2.64
N LEU A 383 26.92 5.76 -3.50
CA LEU A 383 26.93 5.54 -4.95
C LEU A 383 28.31 5.90 -5.52
N SER A 384 29.02 4.91 -6.06
CA SER A 384 30.32 5.12 -6.70
C SER A 384 30.18 5.62 -8.14
N ASP A 385 31.14 6.41 -8.61
CA ASP A 385 31.28 6.82 -10.00
C ASP A 385 31.66 5.67 -10.96
N ASN A 386 31.95 4.47 -10.45
CA ASN A 386 32.40 3.35 -11.27
C ASN A 386 31.33 2.89 -12.28
N ALA A 387 31.61 3.08 -13.58
CA ALA A 387 30.72 2.71 -14.67
C ALA A 387 30.27 1.24 -14.63
N LYS A 388 31.14 0.30 -14.26
CA LYS A 388 30.78 -1.13 -14.18
C LYS A 388 29.78 -1.43 -13.06
N LEU A 389 29.86 -0.71 -11.93
CA LEU A 389 28.91 -0.86 -10.82
C LEU A 389 27.55 -0.24 -11.16
N ARG A 390 27.55 0.93 -11.81
CA ARG A 390 26.34 1.55 -12.37
C ARG A 390 25.67 0.63 -13.40
N ASP A 391 26.44 0.15 -14.37
CA ASP A 391 25.92 -0.58 -15.53
C ASP A 391 25.54 -2.03 -15.23
N TYR A 392 25.94 -2.57 -14.06
CA TYR A 392 25.38 -3.82 -13.52
C TYR A 392 23.87 -3.72 -13.28
N ASN A 393 23.36 -2.56 -12.85
CA ASN A 393 21.93 -2.29 -12.79
C ASN A 393 21.63 -0.78 -12.88
N PRO A 394 21.52 -0.22 -14.11
CA PRO A 394 21.26 1.19 -14.35
C PRO A 394 19.99 1.71 -13.66
N GLN A 395 18.94 0.90 -13.63
CA GLN A 395 17.66 1.25 -13.02
C GLN A 395 17.78 1.36 -11.50
N ALA A 396 18.49 0.42 -10.86
CA ALA A 396 18.78 0.49 -9.43
C ALA A 396 19.69 1.68 -9.09
N PHE A 397 20.65 2.04 -9.95
CA PHE A 397 21.46 3.24 -9.78
C PHE A 397 20.61 4.51 -9.79
N LEU A 398 19.77 4.72 -10.81
CA LEU A 398 18.90 5.91 -10.88
C LEU A 398 17.94 6.00 -9.69
N THR A 399 17.26 4.90 -9.39
CA THR A 399 16.27 4.87 -8.30
C THR A 399 16.93 5.08 -6.95
N SER A 400 18.13 4.53 -6.73
CA SER A 400 18.93 4.80 -5.53
C SER A 400 19.39 6.25 -5.44
N LEU A 401 19.80 6.87 -6.55
CA LEU A 401 20.19 8.28 -6.59
C LEU A 401 19.02 9.17 -6.11
N ILE A 402 17.87 9.10 -6.79
CA ILE A 402 16.68 9.88 -6.44
C ILE A 402 16.18 9.54 -5.03
N TRP A 403 16.29 8.29 -4.60
CA TRP A 403 15.93 7.87 -3.24
C TRP A 403 16.87 8.42 -2.17
N ASN A 404 18.18 8.48 -2.42
CA ASN A 404 19.15 8.93 -1.43
C ASN A 404 19.15 10.46 -1.29
N THR A 405 18.73 11.21 -2.33
CA THR A 405 18.68 12.68 -2.35
C THR A 405 17.25 13.26 -2.23
N ARG A 406 16.28 12.51 -1.69
CA ARG A 406 14.89 12.99 -1.50
C ARG A 406 14.84 14.38 -0.86
N GLY A 407 14.20 15.32 -1.56
CA GLY A 407 14.09 16.73 -1.16
C GLY A 407 14.89 17.65 -2.07
N GLU A 408 15.86 17.13 -2.81
CA GLU A 408 16.61 17.86 -3.84
C GLU A 408 16.20 17.40 -5.24
N HIS A 409 15.87 18.33 -6.13
CA HIS A 409 15.62 18.02 -7.55
C HIS A 409 16.95 17.64 -8.21
N GLN A 410 17.04 16.43 -8.78
CA GLN A 410 18.22 15.97 -9.50
C GLN A 410 18.06 16.24 -11.00
N ALA A 411 19.15 16.64 -11.64
CA ALA A 411 19.27 16.85 -13.07
C ALA A 411 20.57 16.22 -13.57
N PHE A 412 20.57 15.64 -14.78
CA PHE A 412 21.80 15.08 -15.36
C PHE A 412 21.84 15.18 -16.88
N GLN A 413 23.05 15.18 -17.43
CA GLN A 413 23.26 15.06 -18.88
C GLN A 413 23.10 13.60 -19.31
N PHE A 414 22.55 13.40 -20.49
CA PHE A 414 22.41 12.12 -21.16
C PHE A 414 22.55 12.31 -22.66
N GLY A 415 23.22 11.43 -23.39
CA GLY A 415 23.30 11.53 -24.84
C GLY A 415 23.77 10.26 -25.54
N PRO A 416 23.99 10.30 -26.87
CA PRO A 416 24.23 9.10 -27.67
C PRO A 416 25.56 8.37 -27.41
N ARG A 417 26.41 8.92 -26.53
CA ARG A 417 27.65 8.29 -26.04
C ARG A 417 27.43 7.45 -24.78
N ASP A 418 26.33 7.68 -24.07
CA ASP A 418 26.04 7.08 -22.77
C ASP A 418 25.42 5.68 -22.89
N ASN A 419 25.36 4.96 -21.76
CA ASN A 419 24.68 3.67 -21.68
C ASN A 419 23.16 3.83 -21.90
N GLN A 420 22.72 3.49 -23.11
CA GLN A 420 21.33 3.64 -23.59
C GLN A 420 20.30 2.76 -22.87
N THR A 421 20.72 1.75 -22.10
CA THR A 421 19.81 0.78 -21.44
C THR A 421 18.86 1.42 -20.42
N ILE A 422 19.17 2.61 -19.89
CA ILE A 422 18.29 3.35 -18.98
C ILE A 422 17.17 4.12 -19.73
N GLY A 423 17.30 4.36 -21.04
CA GLY A 423 16.42 5.25 -21.80
C GLY A 423 14.93 4.90 -21.70
N GLU A 424 14.59 3.61 -21.85
CA GLU A 424 13.21 3.15 -21.69
C GLU A 424 12.69 3.33 -20.26
N PHE A 425 13.55 3.16 -19.25
CA PHE A 425 13.15 3.28 -17.85
C PHE A 425 12.67 4.69 -17.52
N PHE A 426 13.46 5.72 -17.87
CA PHE A 426 13.07 7.10 -17.61
C PHE A 426 11.95 7.58 -18.57
N ALA A 427 11.94 7.16 -19.83
CA ALA A 427 10.86 7.52 -20.77
C ALA A 427 9.47 7.04 -20.29
N THR A 428 9.42 5.93 -19.54
CA THR A 428 8.21 5.34 -18.97
C THR A 428 8.00 5.66 -17.49
N ASP A 429 8.80 6.57 -16.91
CA ASP A 429 8.60 7.13 -15.56
C ASP A 429 7.84 8.47 -15.63
N SER A 430 6.77 8.60 -14.86
CA SER A 430 5.96 9.83 -14.77
C SER A 430 6.67 10.99 -14.05
N ASN A 431 7.75 10.71 -13.33
CA ASN A 431 8.58 11.70 -12.66
C ASN A 431 9.66 12.32 -13.56
N ALA A 432 9.96 11.71 -14.71
CA ALA A 432 11.02 12.17 -15.59
C ALA A 432 10.57 13.37 -16.45
N GLN A 433 11.43 14.38 -16.52
CA GLN A 433 11.37 15.46 -17.51
C GLN A 433 12.57 15.33 -18.45
N VAL A 434 12.36 15.10 -19.73
CA VAL A 434 13.42 14.90 -20.72
C VAL A 434 13.43 16.07 -21.70
N TRP A 435 14.58 16.72 -21.83
CA TRP A 435 14.81 17.89 -22.66
C TRP A 435 15.89 17.54 -23.69
N VAL A 436 15.58 17.64 -24.98
CA VAL A 436 16.47 17.15 -26.06
C VAL A 436 16.71 18.23 -27.11
N ILE A 437 18.00 18.48 -27.41
CA ILE A 437 18.45 19.24 -28.58
C ILE A 437 19.07 18.24 -29.56
N THR A 438 18.30 17.81 -30.56
CA THR A 438 18.72 16.72 -31.45
C THR A 438 19.84 17.13 -32.40
N GLY A 439 20.84 16.28 -32.54
CA GLY A 439 22.02 16.47 -33.38
C GLY A 439 23.19 17.20 -32.70
N ALA A 440 23.03 17.66 -31.45
CA ALA A 440 24.07 18.41 -30.73
C ALA A 440 25.36 17.61 -30.48
N TRP A 441 25.31 16.27 -30.46
CA TRP A 441 26.47 15.38 -30.43
C TRP A 441 27.48 15.63 -31.57
N ALA A 442 27.07 16.31 -32.64
CA ALA A 442 27.95 16.71 -33.73
C ALA A 442 28.89 17.88 -33.37
N VAL A 443 28.59 18.68 -32.34
CA VAL A 443 29.41 19.84 -31.93
C VAL A 443 30.78 19.40 -31.38
N PRO A 444 30.90 18.40 -30.47
CA PRO A 444 32.20 17.84 -30.07
C PRO A 444 32.99 17.25 -31.24
N LEU A 445 32.32 16.64 -32.22
CA LEU A 445 32.98 16.09 -33.41
C LEU A 445 33.54 17.21 -34.30
N PHE A 446 32.74 18.24 -34.56
CA PHE A 446 33.12 19.44 -35.31
C PHE A 446 34.35 20.14 -34.71
N ARG A 447 34.38 20.31 -33.37
CA ARG A 447 35.53 20.91 -32.66
C ARG A 447 36.76 19.99 -32.61
N SER A 448 36.63 18.70 -32.93
CA SER A 448 37.74 17.75 -32.83
C SER A 448 38.66 17.78 -34.05
N ARG A 449 39.97 17.79 -33.82
CA ARG A 449 41.00 17.72 -34.88
C ARG A 449 41.30 16.28 -35.32
N ARG A 450 40.28 15.42 -35.36
CA ARG A 450 40.40 13.98 -35.69
C ARG A 450 40.41 13.77 -37.21
N ASP A 451 40.84 12.57 -37.62
CA ASP A 451 40.71 12.15 -39.01
C ASP A 451 39.23 12.13 -39.47
N PHE A 452 39.01 12.52 -40.72
CA PHE A 452 37.66 12.72 -41.26
C PHE A 452 36.90 11.41 -41.52
N ALA A 453 37.59 10.30 -41.83
CA ALA A 453 36.94 9.00 -42.03
C ALA A 453 36.42 8.44 -40.70
N GLU A 454 37.21 8.55 -39.63
CA GLU A 454 36.80 8.19 -38.28
C GLU A 454 35.68 9.12 -37.76
N LEU A 455 35.77 10.43 -38.01
CA LEU A 455 34.71 11.38 -37.68
C LEU A 455 33.36 11.01 -38.32
N ARG A 456 33.36 10.66 -39.62
CA ARG A 456 32.14 10.24 -40.33
C ARG A 456 31.54 8.96 -39.74
N LYS A 457 32.40 7.99 -39.39
CA LYS A 457 31.98 6.70 -38.82
C LYS A 457 31.35 6.88 -37.44
N GLU A 458 31.97 7.71 -36.58
CA GLU A 458 31.42 8.04 -35.26
C GLU A 458 30.14 8.87 -35.36
N ALA A 459 30.09 9.86 -36.26
CA ALA A 459 28.88 10.65 -36.52
C ALA A 459 27.70 9.78 -36.95
N ALA A 460 27.93 8.80 -37.83
CA ALA A 460 26.90 7.84 -38.23
C ALA A 460 26.44 6.93 -37.07
N ARG A 461 27.37 6.55 -36.16
CA ARG A 461 27.05 5.76 -34.95
C ARG A 461 26.19 6.56 -33.99
N LEU A 462 26.59 7.80 -33.65
CA LEU A 462 25.86 8.67 -32.72
C LEU A 462 24.48 9.03 -33.26
N GLN A 463 24.36 9.38 -34.55
CA GLN A 463 23.05 9.63 -35.17
C GLN A 463 22.11 8.43 -35.08
N LYS A 464 22.62 7.20 -35.29
CA LYS A 464 21.80 5.98 -35.20
C LYS A 464 21.31 5.73 -33.77
N ILE A 465 22.12 6.03 -32.77
CA ILE A 465 21.77 5.89 -31.36
C ILE A 465 20.73 6.95 -30.96
N GLU A 466 20.96 8.21 -31.30
CA GLU A 466 20.01 9.31 -31.05
C GLU A 466 18.65 9.02 -31.69
N ALA A 467 18.61 8.60 -32.97
CA ALA A 467 17.38 8.22 -33.64
C ALA A 467 16.60 7.12 -32.89
N ALA A 468 17.29 6.07 -32.45
CA ALA A 468 16.67 4.99 -31.68
C ALA A 468 16.19 5.46 -30.29
N HIS A 469 16.90 6.39 -29.64
CA HIS A 469 16.43 6.98 -28.38
C HIS A 469 15.20 7.88 -28.58
N LEU A 470 15.16 8.66 -29.67
CA LEU A 470 14.00 9.47 -30.03
C LEU A 470 12.74 8.64 -30.30
N ASP A 471 12.88 7.44 -30.87
CA ASP A 471 11.75 6.51 -31.02
C ASP A 471 11.21 6.04 -29.66
N VAL A 472 12.09 5.75 -28.69
CA VAL A 472 11.70 5.44 -27.30
C VAL A 472 11.00 6.64 -26.64
N LEU A 473 11.52 7.86 -26.83
CA LEU A 473 10.93 9.10 -26.32
C LEU A 473 9.61 9.51 -27.00
N ARG A 474 9.35 9.01 -28.21
CA ARG A 474 8.10 9.23 -28.97
C ARG A 474 7.10 8.07 -28.84
N SER A 475 7.49 6.98 -28.18
CA SER A 475 6.66 5.79 -27.95
C SER A 475 5.29 6.13 -27.31
N PRO A 476 4.19 5.48 -27.73
CA PRO A 476 2.88 5.66 -27.10
C PRO A 476 2.82 5.18 -25.64
N HIS A 477 3.82 4.41 -25.19
CA HIS A 477 3.93 3.95 -23.81
C HIS A 477 4.67 4.93 -22.88
N ARG A 478 5.18 6.05 -23.40
CA ARG A 478 5.88 7.06 -22.60
C ARG A 478 4.99 7.66 -21.52
N LYS A 479 5.59 7.95 -20.36
CA LYS A 479 4.97 8.67 -19.24
C LYS A 479 5.75 9.91 -18.82
N ALA A 480 7.02 10.01 -19.23
CA ALA A 480 7.84 11.19 -19.05
C ALA A 480 7.24 12.41 -19.76
N ARG A 481 7.52 13.59 -19.23
CA ARG A 481 7.34 14.85 -19.97
C ARG A 481 8.53 15.01 -20.89
N VAL A 482 8.32 15.05 -22.19
CA VAL A 482 9.41 15.12 -23.18
C VAL A 482 9.25 16.36 -24.04
N ARG A 483 10.30 17.17 -24.14
CA ARG A 483 10.42 18.28 -25.11
C ARG A 483 11.64 18.06 -25.99
N ILE A 484 11.46 18.21 -27.30
CA ILE A 484 12.45 17.89 -28.33
C ILE A 484 12.49 19.06 -29.30
N TRP A 485 13.67 19.62 -29.53
CA TRP A 485 13.95 20.63 -30.55
C TRP A 485 15.03 20.10 -31.48
N THR A 486 15.02 20.49 -32.76
CA THR A 486 16.24 20.32 -33.57
C THR A 486 17.27 21.35 -33.15
N MET A 487 18.56 21.04 -33.34
CA MET A 487 19.64 22.00 -33.05
C MET A 487 19.47 23.31 -33.83
N ALA A 488 18.94 23.28 -35.06
CA ALA A 488 18.62 24.47 -35.85
C ALA A 488 17.54 25.32 -35.17
N ASP A 489 16.36 24.75 -34.89
CA ASP A 489 15.24 25.46 -34.24
C ASP A 489 15.66 26.07 -32.89
N PHE A 490 16.47 25.33 -32.12
CA PHE A 490 16.94 25.75 -30.82
C PHE A 490 17.92 26.94 -30.91
N VAL A 491 18.82 26.95 -31.90
CA VAL A 491 19.79 28.03 -32.11
C VAL A 491 19.12 29.31 -32.62
N GLU A 492 18.02 29.22 -33.37
CA GLU A 492 17.24 30.39 -33.79
C GLU A 492 16.49 31.08 -32.63
N ALA A 493 15.97 30.31 -31.66
CA ALA A 493 15.15 30.84 -30.57
C ALA A 493 15.49 30.27 -29.17
N PRO A 494 16.74 30.36 -28.68
CA PRO A 494 17.18 29.65 -27.46
C PRO A 494 16.54 30.17 -26.17
N MET A 495 16.01 31.40 -26.15
CA MET A 495 15.44 32.02 -24.95
C MET A 495 14.18 31.30 -24.44
N GLU A 496 13.29 30.85 -25.33
CA GLU A 496 12.01 30.24 -24.94
C GLU A 496 12.21 28.84 -24.32
N PRO A 497 12.99 27.92 -24.92
CA PRO A 497 13.33 26.65 -24.28
C PRO A 497 14.05 26.82 -22.94
N LEU A 498 15.04 27.73 -22.84
CA LEU A 498 15.78 27.96 -21.61
C LEU A 498 14.91 28.53 -20.48
N GLN A 499 14.00 29.46 -20.79
CA GLN A 499 13.04 29.97 -19.79
C GLN A 499 12.13 28.84 -19.30
N ALA A 500 11.61 28.02 -20.23
CA ALA A 500 10.72 26.91 -19.88
C ALA A 500 11.40 25.84 -18.99
N ILE A 501 12.69 25.61 -19.16
CA ILE A 501 13.50 24.74 -18.28
C ILE A 501 13.55 25.30 -16.86
N VAL A 502 13.89 26.58 -16.72
CA VAL A 502 14.01 27.24 -15.41
C VAL A 502 12.65 27.37 -14.71
N ASP A 503 11.57 27.62 -15.45
CA ASP A 503 10.22 27.71 -14.89
C ASP A 503 9.64 26.36 -14.44
N GLU A 504 10.05 25.25 -15.07
CA GLU A 504 9.56 23.90 -14.73
C GLU A 504 10.40 23.20 -13.64
N ILE A 505 11.66 23.58 -13.45
CA ILE A 505 12.58 23.01 -12.44
C ILE A 505 12.71 23.93 -11.21
N GLY A 506 12.71 25.25 -11.40
CA GLY A 506 12.91 26.23 -10.34
C GLY A 506 11.73 26.37 -9.38
N ALA A 507 11.98 26.99 -8.22
CA ALA A 507 10.93 27.35 -7.29
C ALA A 507 9.95 28.38 -7.92
N ARG A 508 8.65 28.23 -7.65
CA ARG A 508 7.58 29.11 -8.18
C ARG A 508 7.91 30.59 -7.94
N GLY A 509 8.08 31.35 -9.03
CA GLY A 509 8.43 32.77 -8.99
C GLY A 509 9.78 33.12 -9.65
N ALA A 510 10.35 32.24 -10.47
CA ALA A 510 11.50 32.56 -11.30
C ALA A 510 11.28 33.87 -12.10
N LYS A 511 12.27 34.77 -12.04
CA LYS A 511 12.27 35.99 -12.86
C LYS A 511 12.57 35.61 -14.32
N ARG A 512 12.18 36.47 -15.27
CA ARG A 512 12.63 36.34 -16.67
C ARG A 512 14.15 36.25 -16.72
N LEU A 513 14.68 35.35 -17.55
CA LEU A 513 16.11 35.17 -17.76
C LEU A 513 16.78 36.48 -18.18
N THR A 514 17.74 36.93 -17.36
CA THR A 514 18.64 38.04 -17.68
C THR A 514 20.01 37.56 -18.15
N GLU A 515 20.37 36.31 -17.85
CA GLU A 515 21.64 35.67 -18.22
C GLU A 515 21.38 34.29 -18.82
N VAL A 516 21.94 34.04 -20.00
CA VAL A 516 21.93 32.73 -20.68
C VAL A 516 23.34 32.11 -20.66
N PRO A 517 23.47 30.78 -20.73
CA PRO A 517 24.77 30.14 -20.78
C PRO A 517 25.42 30.43 -22.14
N ARG A 518 26.76 30.43 -22.18
CA ARG A 518 27.50 30.78 -23.40
C ARG A 518 27.38 29.64 -24.41
N MET A 519 26.76 29.91 -25.56
CA MET A 519 26.74 28.97 -26.66
C MET A 519 28.13 28.81 -27.26
N VAL A 520 28.47 27.58 -27.63
CA VAL A 520 29.69 27.23 -28.37
C VAL A 520 29.69 27.92 -29.74
N ASP A 521 30.87 28.32 -30.22
CA ASP A 521 31.03 28.88 -31.57
C ASP A 521 30.71 27.83 -32.65
N LEU A 522 29.70 28.12 -33.47
CA LEU A 522 29.21 27.28 -34.57
C LEU A 522 29.63 27.81 -35.96
N THR A 523 30.55 28.79 -36.03
CA THR A 523 31.07 29.32 -37.29
C THR A 523 31.68 28.19 -38.13
N GLY A 524 31.24 28.02 -39.39
CA GLY A 524 31.63 26.89 -40.24
C GLY A 524 30.94 25.54 -39.98
N PHE A 525 30.03 25.42 -38.99
CA PHE A 525 29.34 24.17 -38.68
C PHE A 525 28.46 23.66 -39.85
N GLY A 526 27.77 24.55 -40.56
CA GLY A 526 27.00 24.19 -41.77
C GLY A 526 27.88 23.57 -42.86
N SER A 527 29.09 24.09 -43.05
CA SER A 527 30.09 23.54 -43.98
C SER A 527 30.61 22.17 -43.54
N PHE A 528 30.74 21.92 -42.23
CA PHE A 528 31.04 20.59 -41.69
C PHE A 528 29.92 19.58 -41.96
N LEU A 529 28.65 19.95 -41.72
CA LEU A 529 27.51 19.10 -42.07
C LEU A 529 27.42 18.83 -43.58
N GLN A 530 27.74 19.81 -44.43
CA GLN A 530 27.81 19.61 -45.87
C GLN A 530 28.96 18.66 -46.28
N ARG A 531 30.12 18.70 -45.60
CA ARG A 531 31.19 17.71 -45.81
C ARG A 531 30.74 16.29 -45.45
N LEU A 532 29.96 16.11 -44.38
CA LEU A 532 29.36 14.81 -44.04
C LEU A 532 28.37 14.34 -45.12
N LYS A 533 27.51 15.24 -45.63
CA LYS A 533 26.61 14.99 -46.78
C LYS A 533 27.40 14.51 -48.01
N ASN A 534 28.45 15.23 -48.38
CA ASN A 534 29.31 14.88 -49.52
C ASN A 534 30.04 13.54 -49.34
N ALA A 535 30.29 13.11 -48.10
CA ALA A 535 30.91 11.83 -47.76
C ALA A 535 29.92 10.66 -47.63
N GLY A 536 28.68 10.82 -48.11
CA GLY A 536 27.65 9.78 -48.15
C GLY A 536 26.91 9.54 -46.84
N MET A 537 27.06 10.42 -45.85
CA MET A 537 26.26 10.40 -44.62
C MET A 537 25.13 11.43 -44.72
N LYS A 538 23.89 11.08 -44.35
CA LYS A 538 22.79 12.06 -44.24
C LYS A 538 22.61 12.53 -42.78
N PRO A 539 23.26 13.63 -42.34
CA PRO A 539 22.89 14.32 -41.10
C PRO A 539 21.47 14.87 -41.24
N HIS A 540 20.54 14.43 -40.39
CA HIS A 540 19.12 14.79 -40.49
C HIS A 540 18.42 15.06 -39.15
N LEU A 541 19.10 14.87 -38.02
CA LEU A 541 18.54 15.16 -36.69
C LEU A 541 18.81 16.60 -36.23
N MET A 542 19.79 17.28 -36.84
CA MET A 542 20.18 18.66 -36.50
C MET A 542 19.19 19.74 -36.97
N GLY A 543 18.29 19.42 -37.90
CA GLY A 543 17.57 20.43 -38.70
C GLY A 543 18.43 20.98 -39.86
N ASP A 544 17.93 22.01 -40.53
CA ASP A 544 18.61 22.63 -41.67
C ASP A 544 19.51 23.81 -41.25
N PHE A 545 20.82 23.63 -41.40
CA PHE A 545 21.81 24.69 -41.18
C PHE A 545 22.25 25.32 -42.53
N PRO A 546 22.34 26.67 -42.62
CA PRO A 546 22.83 27.34 -43.83
C PRO A 546 24.32 27.05 -44.07
N VAL A 547 24.67 26.82 -45.34
CA VAL A 547 26.06 26.59 -45.77
C VAL A 547 26.69 27.93 -46.19
N GLY A 548 27.06 28.74 -45.20
CA GLY A 548 27.76 30.01 -45.41
C GLY A 548 28.11 30.72 -44.10
N ASP A 549 29.25 31.40 -44.06
CA ASP A 549 29.71 32.17 -42.89
C ASP A 549 28.90 33.47 -42.77
N GLY A 550 27.77 33.39 -42.05
CA GLY A 550 26.77 34.46 -42.02
C GLY A 550 25.87 34.47 -40.78
N ALA A 551 26.37 33.99 -39.63
CA ALA A 551 25.66 34.05 -38.34
C ALA A 551 26.21 35.19 -37.44
N GLY A 552 26.34 36.39 -38.01
CA GLY A 552 26.76 37.60 -37.32
C GLY A 552 25.77 38.75 -37.52
N ALA A 553 25.01 39.09 -36.47
CA ALA A 553 24.21 40.30 -36.28
C ALA A 553 23.51 40.90 -37.53
N GLY A 554 22.22 40.59 -37.73
CA GLY A 554 21.40 41.26 -38.75
C GLY A 554 19.92 41.25 -38.41
N SER A 555 19.41 42.35 -37.82
CA SER A 555 17.98 42.52 -37.56
C SER A 555 17.19 42.60 -38.88
N ARG A 556 16.48 41.51 -39.24
CA ARG A 556 15.49 41.55 -40.32
C ARG A 556 14.19 42.19 -39.79
N THR A 557 14.05 43.49 -40.00
CA THR A 557 12.76 44.18 -39.92
C THR A 557 11.75 43.52 -40.86
N PRO A 558 10.51 43.21 -40.42
CA PRO A 558 9.50 42.66 -41.31
C PRO A 558 8.93 43.76 -42.20
N SER A 559 8.99 43.56 -43.52
CA SER A 559 8.29 44.42 -44.48
C SER A 559 6.76 44.34 -44.29
N PRO A 560 6.00 45.44 -44.41
CA PRO A 560 4.55 45.40 -44.26
C PRO A 560 3.89 44.59 -45.38
N ARG A 561 2.95 43.71 -45.03
CA ARG A 561 2.04 43.10 -46.03
C ARG A 561 1.05 44.18 -46.52
N PRO A 562 0.77 44.26 -47.84
CA PRO A 562 -0.28 45.15 -48.33
C PRO A 562 -1.66 44.63 -47.91
N ASN A 563 -2.55 45.55 -47.50
CA ASN A 563 -3.94 45.25 -47.21
C ASN A 563 -4.69 44.87 -48.51
N ALA A 564 -5.27 43.67 -48.55
CA ALA A 564 -6.29 43.32 -49.53
C ALA A 564 -7.68 43.51 -48.89
N ALA A 565 -8.28 44.68 -49.11
CA ALA A 565 -9.65 44.96 -48.71
C ALA A 565 -10.59 44.74 -49.90
N GLY A 566 -11.61 43.89 -49.71
CA GLY A 566 -12.84 43.84 -50.50
C GLY A 566 -12.78 43.27 -51.92
N MET A 567 -13.56 42.19 -52.17
CA MET A 567 -14.85 42.31 -52.86
C MET A 567 -15.54 40.95 -53.01
N ARG A 568 -16.80 40.90 -52.52
CA ARG A 568 -17.89 39.96 -52.86
C ARG A 568 -17.67 38.46 -52.61
#